data_AF-A0A1H3RX46-F1
#
_entry.id   AF-A0A1H3RX46-F1
#
_cell.length_a   1.000
_cell.length_b   1.000
_cell.length_c   1.000
_cell.angle_alpha   90.00
_cell.angle_beta   90.00
_cell.angle_gamma   90.00
#
_symmetry.space_group_name_H-M   'P 1'
#
loop_
_entity.id
_entity.type
_entity.pdbx_description
1 polymer ?
#
loop_
_entity_poly.entity_id
_entity_poly.type
_entity_poly.pdbx_seq_one_letter_code
_entity_poly.pdbx_strand_id
1 'polypeptide(L)'
;MSIPNLKRRPARPEAARSQVLVTWGGNADDMAQKKNEREAIDDVIRRLKKKYPDVPGKDLEKIVESNYAAFQNAKLRDYIAVLVEHGAKSEITARKHKHH
;
A
#
# COMPACT_ATOMS: atom_id res chain seq x y z
N MET A 1 -7.90 21.31 -63.75
CA MET A 1 -8.06 22.30 -62.66
C MET A 1 -8.78 21.60 -61.51
N SER A 2 -8.07 21.24 -60.44
CA SER A 2 -8.63 20.46 -59.32
C SER A 2 -8.64 21.30 -58.04
N ILE A 3 -9.80 21.35 -57.40
CA ILE A 3 -10.05 22.01 -56.11
C ILE A 3 -9.39 21.16 -55.00
N PRO A 4 -8.59 21.73 -54.08
CA PRO A 4 -8.03 20.98 -52.96
C PRO A 4 -9.08 20.73 -51.86
N ASN A 5 -9.15 19.48 -51.41
CA ASN A 5 -10.12 18.98 -50.44
C ASN A 5 -9.79 19.47 -49.01
N LEU A 6 -10.64 20.34 -48.49
CA LEU A 6 -10.64 20.81 -47.10
C LEU A 6 -11.63 19.98 -46.28
N LYS A 7 -11.12 19.15 -45.35
CA LYS A 7 -11.73 18.52 -44.15
C LYS A 7 -10.99 17.19 -43.95
N ARG A 8 -10.37 16.89 -42.80
CA ARG A 8 -10.99 16.73 -41.48
C ARG A 8 -9.91 16.90 -40.42
N ARG A 9 -10.11 17.84 -39.50
CA ARG A 9 -9.40 17.86 -38.21
C ARG A 9 -9.87 16.65 -37.40
N PRO A 10 -9.00 15.87 -36.75
CA PRO A 10 -9.46 14.90 -35.77
C PRO A 10 -10.05 15.66 -34.57
N ALA A 11 -11.22 15.21 -34.13
CA ALA A 11 -11.89 15.69 -32.94
C ALA A 11 -10.98 15.48 -31.73
N ARG A 12 -10.77 16.55 -30.96
CA ARG A 12 -10.16 16.49 -29.64
C ARG A 12 -11.20 15.90 -28.68
N PRO A 13 -10.98 14.73 -28.05
CA PRO A 13 -11.91 14.26 -27.03
C PRO A 13 -11.76 15.14 -25.79
N GLU A 14 -12.82 15.89 -25.53
CA GLU A 14 -13.10 16.65 -24.32
C GLU A 14 -13.68 15.70 -23.26
N ALA A 15 -12.80 15.00 -22.56
CA ALA A 15 -13.12 14.32 -21.31
C ALA A 15 -11.92 14.54 -20.39
N ALA A 16 -12.00 15.56 -19.53
CA ALA A 16 -12.28 15.35 -18.12
C ALA A 16 -11.15 14.57 -17.45
N ARG A 17 -10.17 15.31 -16.90
CA ARG A 17 -10.09 15.66 -15.48
C ARG A 17 -9.21 14.68 -14.71
N SER A 18 -8.08 15.21 -14.26
CA SER A 18 -7.29 14.82 -13.10
C SER A 18 -7.88 13.72 -12.24
N GLN A 19 -7.23 12.56 -12.24
CA GLN A 19 -7.17 11.72 -11.05
C GLN A 19 -5.76 11.14 -10.96
N VAL A 20 -4.95 11.75 -10.11
CA VAL A 20 -3.76 11.11 -9.56
C VAL A 20 -4.28 9.92 -8.74
N LEU A 21 -4.37 8.75 -9.36
CA LEU A 21 -4.60 7.52 -8.63
C LEU A 21 -3.25 7.08 -8.09
N VAL A 22 -3.00 7.44 -6.84
CA VAL A 22 -1.95 6.83 -6.03
C VAL A 22 -2.17 5.33 -6.11
N THR A 23 -1.24 4.59 -6.70
CA THR A 23 -1.24 3.14 -6.73
C THR A 23 -0.98 2.63 -5.31
N TRP A 24 -2.02 2.62 -4.49
CA TRP A 24 -2.12 1.64 -3.42
C TRP A 24 -2.32 0.30 -4.13
N GLY A 25 -1.23 -0.45 -4.26
CA GLY A 25 -1.24 -1.81 -4.77
C GLY A 25 -2.04 -2.73 -3.85
N GLY A 26 -3.36 -2.64 -3.92
CA GLY A 26 -4.29 -3.68 -3.51
C GLY A 26 -4.43 -4.63 -4.69
N ASN A 27 -3.58 -5.66 -4.71
CA ASN A 27 -3.74 -6.76 -5.65
C ASN A 27 -5.00 -7.54 -5.26
N ALA A 28 -5.78 -7.95 -6.25
CA ALA A 28 -7.09 -8.59 -6.13
C ALA A 28 -7.08 -10.02 -5.51
N ASP A 29 -6.13 -10.31 -4.62
CA ASP A 29 -6.00 -11.56 -3.86
C ASP A 29 -6.89 -11.56 -2.58
N ASP A 30 -7.93 -10.72 -2.55
CA ASP A 30 -8.86 -10.52 -1.43
C ASP A 30 -9.95 -11.63 -1.34
N MET A 31 -9.70 -12.81 -1.92
CA MET A 31 -10.63 -13.94 -1.87
C MET A 31 -10.14 -15.01 -0.90
N ALA A 32 -10.44 -14.78 0.37
CA ALA A 32 -10.71 -15.78 1.40
C ALA A 32 -9.80 -17.03 1.42
N GLN A 33 -8.55 -16.87 1.81
CA GLN A 33 -7.92 -17.88 2.65
C GLN A 33 -7.98 -17.40 4.09
N LYS A 34 -8.52 -18.22 5.01
CA LYS A 34 -8.20 -18.10 6.44
C LYS A 34 -6.70 -18.41 6.60
N LYS A 35 -5.85 -17.50 6.17
CA LYS A 35 -4.46 -17.49 6.56
C LYS A 35 -4.46 -17.31 8.06
N ASN A 36 -3.68 -18.11 8.76
CA ASN A 36 -3.57 -17.94 10.20
C ASN A 36 -3.11 -16.50 10.48
N GLU A 37 -3.61 -15.90 11.55
CA GLU A 37 -3.28 -14.52 11.93
C GLU A 37 -1.77 -14.24 11.84
N ARG A 38 -0.97 -15.23 12.23
CA ARG A 38 0.49 -15.18 12.17
C ARG A 38 1.05 -15.12 10.75
N GLU A 39 0.47 -15.88 9.82
CA GLU A 39 0.84 -15.80 8.39
C GLU A 39 0.46 -14.44 7.80
N ALA A 40 -0.66 -13.87 8.24
CA ALA A 40 -1.06 -12.52 7.82
C ALA A 40 -0.06 -11.46 8.32
N ILE A 41 0.51 -11.63 9.53
CA ILE A 41 1.56 -10.76 10.08
C ILE A 41 2.89 -10.95 9.33
N ASP A 42 3.28 -12.19 9.00
CA ASP A 42 4.48 -12.45 8.21
C ASP A 42 4.38 -11.82 6.80
N ASP A 43 3.18 -11.85 6.20
CA ASP A 43 2.88 -11.18 4.95
C ASP A 43 3.07 -9.66 5.06
N VAL A 44 2.66 -9.05 6.18
CA VAL A 44 2.90 -7.62 6.47
C VAL A 44 4.39 -7.31 6.50
N ILE A 45 5.20 -8.11 7.21
CA ILE A 45 6.67 -7.92 7.30
C ILE A 45 7.29 -7.96 5.90
N ARG A 46 6.88 -8.93 5.07
CA ARG A 46 7.34 -9.06 3.69
C ARG A 46 6.98 -7.84 2.85
N ARG A 47 5.75 -7.32 2.97
CA ARG A 47 5.33 -6.09 2.28
C ARG A 47 6.14 -4.87 2.74
N LEU A 48 6.39 -4.75 4.03
CA LEU A 48 7.18 -3.64 4.59
C LEU A 48 8.65 -3.71 4.14
N LYS A 49 9.28 -4.89 4.13
CA LYS A 49 10.64 -5.08 3.60
C LYS A 49 10.75 -4.64 2.14
N LYS A 50 9.75 -4.96 1.31
CA LYS A 50 9.70 -4.53 -0.09
C LYS A 50 9.52 -3.02 -0.23
N LYS A 51 8.72 -2.40 0.65
CA LYS A 51 8.40 -0.96 0.60
C LYS A 51 9.50 -0.08 1.21
N TYR A 52 10.22 -0.58 2.20
CA TYR A 52 11.26 0.13 2.95
C TYR A 52 12.57 -0.66 2.94
N PRO A 53 13.26 -0.76 1.79
CA PRO A 53 14.52 -1.49 1.69
C PRO A 53 15.66 -0.87 2.52
N ASP A 54 15.57 0.43 2.83
CA ASP A 54 16.57 1.16 3.62
C ASP A 54 16.51 0.82 5.12
N VAL A 55 15.43 0.18 5.59
CA VAL A 55 15.25 -0.15 7.00
C VAL A 55 15.70 -1.60 7.22
N PRO A 56 16.58 -1.89 8.21
CA PRO A 56 16.99 -3.24 8.51
C PRO A 56 15.79 -4.15 8.77
N GLY A 57 15.78 -5.33 8.16
CA GLY A 57 14.68 -6.29 8.32
C GLY A 57 14.39 -6.66 9.78
N LYS A 58 15.42 -6.72 10.62
CA LYS A 58 15.29 -6.95 12.07
C LYS A 58 14.54 -5.82 12.80
N ASP A 59 14.69 -4.57 12.35
CA ASP A 59 13.99 -3.44 12.95
C ASP A 59 12.53 -3.41 12.49
N LEU A 60 12.26 -3.74 11.23
CA LEU A 60 10.89 -3.92 10.73
C LEU A 60 10.14 -5.02 11.49
N GLU A 61 10.79 -6.17 11.71
CA GLU A 61 10.22 -7.27 12.51
C GLU A 61 9.89 -6.82 13.94
N LYS A 62 10.80 -6.10 14.62
CA LYS A 62 10.55 -5.56 15.96
C LYS A 62 9.38 -4.57 16.00
N ILE A 63 9.28 -3.67 15.02
CA ILE A 63 8.20 -2.68 14.94
C ILE A 63 6.86 -3.38 14.73
N VAL A 64 6.81 -4.36 13.83
CA VAL A 64 5.60 -5.14 13.56
C VAL A 64 5.19 -5.92 14.81
N GLU A 65 6.12 -6.61 15.46
CA GLU A 65 5.84 -7.40 16.66
C GLU A 65 5.37 -6.52 17.83
N SER A 66 5.98 -5.36 18.02
CA SER A 66 5.57 -4.40 19.05
C SER A 66 4.15 -3.87 18.79
N ASN A 67 3.81 -3.58 17.54
CA ASN A 67 2.46 -3.17 17.17
C ASN A 67 1.45 -4.32 17.32
N TYR A 68 1.84 -5.56 16.97
CA TYR A 68 1.02 -6.75 17.13
C TYR A 68 0.73 -7.07 18.61
N ALA A 69 1.73 -6.88 19.50
CA ALA A 69 1.58 -7.07 20.93
C ALA A 69 0.47 -6.18 21.54
N ALA A 70 0.28 -4.97 21.01
CA ALA A 70 -0.79 -4.06 21.45
C ALA A 70 -2.21 -4.62 21.20
N PHE A 71 -2.35 -5.57 20.27
CA PHE A 71 -3.62 -6.20 19.92
C PHE A 71 -3.79 -7.60 20.54
N GLN A 72 -2.90 -8.06 21.44
CA GLN A 72 -3.01 -9.39 22.06
C GLN A 72 -4.31 -9.62 22.83
N ASN A 73 -4.99 -8.57 23.30
CA ASN A 73 -6.29 -8.66 23.98
C ASN A 73 -7.48 -8.23 23.10
N ALA A 74 -7.25 -8.00 21.81
CA ALA A 74 -8.32 -7.58 20.90
C ALA A 74 -9.29 -8.73 20.63
N LYS A 75 -10.58 -8.45 20.76
CA LYS A 75 -11.67 -9.41 20.52
C LYS A 75 -11.90 -9.68 19.03
N LEU A 76 -11.58 -8.70 18.18
CA LEU A 76 -11.71 -8.79 16.72
C LEU A 76 -10.31 -8.86 16.10
N ARG A 77 -9.98 -9.99 15.48
CA ARG A 77 -8.62 -10.28 15.02
C ARG A 77 -8.41 -10.21 13.51
N ASP A 78 -9.50 -10.27 12.74
CA ASP A 78 -9.48 -10.28 11.28
C ASP A 78 -8.80 -9.04 10.67
N TYR A 79 -8.77 -7.93 11.40
CA TYR A 79 -8.19 -6.66 10.95
C TYR A 79 -6.83 -6.33 11.56
N ILE A 80 -6.30 -7.18 12.46
CA ILE A 80 -5.04 -6.89 13.17
C ILE A 80 -3.90 -6.68 12.17
N ALA A 81 -3.80 -7.52 11.13
CA ALA A 81 -2.74 -7.38 10.13
C ALA A 81 -2.73 -6.00 9.44
N VAL A 82 -3.91 -5.47 9.10
CA VAL A 82 -4.05 -4.15 8.46
C VAL A 82 -3.66 -3.03 9.43
N LEU A 83 -4.12 -3.12 10.68
CA LEU A 83 -3.83 -2.13 11.72
C LEU A 83 -2.34 -2.12 12.08
N VAL A 84 -1.72 -3.29 12.21
CA VAL A 84 -0.30 -3.44 12.47
C VAL A 84 0.53 -2.89 11.32
N GLU A 85 0.15 -3.17 10.07
CA GLU A 85 0.82 -2.60 8.90
C GLU A 85 0.74 -1.08 8.88
N HIS A 86 -0.42 -0.52 9.22
CA HIS A 86 -0.60 0.93 9.29
C HIS A 86 0.23 1.57 10.40
N GLY A 87 0.19 1.00 11.62
CA GLY A 87 1.00 1.46 12.76
C GLY A 87 2.49 1.42 12.46
N ALA A 88 2.97 0.31 11.87
CA ALA A 88 4.37 0.17 11.47
C ALA A 88 4.79 1.21 10.43
N LYS A 89 3.98 1.47 9.40
CA LYS A 89 4.26 2.51 8.38
C LYS A 89 4.39 3.90 9.02
N SER A 90 3.48 4.24 9.91
CA SER A 90 3.47 5.54 10.60
C SER A 90 4.72 5.69 11.47
N GLU A 91 5.10 4.65 12.22
CA GLU A 91 6.31 4.67 13.05
C GLU A 91 7.60 4.78 12.23
N ILE A 92 7.73 4.01 11.14
CA ILE A 92 8.89 4.08 10.24
C ILE A 92 9.02 5.48 9.64
N THR A 93 7.89 6.07 9.23
CA THR A 93 7.86 7.41 8.65
C THR A 93 8.25 8.47 9.69
N ALA A 94 7.72 8.37 10.91
CA ALA A 94 8.12 9.25 12.01
C ALA A 94 9.62 9.13 12.37
N ARG A 95 10.18 7.92 12.33
CA ARG A 95 11.62 7.69 12.54
C ARG A 95 12.47 8.27 11.42
N LYS A 96 12.07 8.11 10.15
CA LYS A 96 12.75 8.72 9.00
C LYS A 96 12.76 10.26 9.09
N HIS A 97 11.65 10.88 9.49
CA HIS A 97 11.57 12.34 9.61
C HIS A 97 12.39 12.92 10.78
N LYS A 98 12.73 12.14 11.81
CA LYS A 98 13.60 12.60 12.91
C LYS A 98 15.09 12.63 12.57
N HIS A 99 15.48 12.02 11.44
CA HIS A 99 16.88 11.90 11.02
C HIS A 99 17.27 12.86 9.87
N HIS A 100 16.44 13.87 9.61
CA HIS A 100 16.67 14.89 8.60
C HIS A 100 16.99 16.25 9.23
#